data_AF-A0A4R8ZUE4-F1
#
_entry.id   AF-A0A4R8ZUE4-F1
#
_cell.length_a   1.000
_cell.length_b   1.000
_cell.length_c   1.000
_cell.angle_alpha   90.00
_cell.angle_beta   90.00
_cell.angle_gamma   90.00
#
_symmetry.space_group_name_H-M   'P 1'
#
loop_
_entity.id
_entity.type
_entity.pdbx_description
1 polymer ?
#
loop_
_entity_poly.entity_id
_entity_poly.type
_entity_poly.pdbx_seq_one_letter_code
_entity_poly.pdbx_strand_id
1 'polypeptide(L)'
;MSGSLVRSIQLRSAHLRRSGVFTLALLAVPLAFCTSTAAFGVASVPTSPKSAVTASVPPGISHSASLFEAALIDYTTERASAESAIEAETSVVANAQTALDASAGKTLTEDSRAVLAPALDLARLHLGFATAEMTAATADADFTVPVDGLFTDRPNVGESTATLDRLTFSWADKLASLDSGLPAAVQGVTDAVAAWNAEQARLAAIEAARLAAIEAARVAAEQAAAAAAARSVKAQSGWSGSSGSGASSSARTVTPRAAAAAPVAASPAPVRAVAMFNKNVWASGFQAEIDACRGAVNVTARYGVAVIAEHWSCGGSRFPGAGTTITLSGVNSGTYRVGGTVAVLNVATDGTSSIPRGYDLLYQTCINGSSATMAFVALTRVG
;
A
#
# COMPACT_ATOMS: atom_id res chain seq x y z
N MET A 1 45.37 31.56 30.01
CA MET A 1 45.28 30.29 30.78
C MET A 1 43.85 30.13 31.26
N SER A 2 43.03 29.38 30.54
CA SER A 2 41.76 28.80 31.04
C SER A 2 41.30 27.80 29.97
N GLY A 3 41.46 26.51 30.28
CA GLY A 3 41.04 25.40 29.43
C GLY A 3 39.60 25.04 29.71
N SER A 4 38.75 25.13 28.70
CA SER A 4 37.36 24.68 28.78
C SER A 4 37.26 23.26 28.21
N LEU A 5 37.14 22.30 29.13
CA LEU A 5 36.86 20.89 28.87
C LEU A 5 35.36 20.75 28.54
N VAL A 6 35.03 20.61 27.26
CA VAL A 6 33.69 20.19 26.82
C VAL A 6 33.69 18.67 26.74
N ARG A 7 33.08 18.02 27.74
CA ARG A 7 32.75 16.59 27.74
C ARG A 7 31.63 16.31 26.73
N SER A 8 31.95 15.63 25.64
CA SER A 8 30.97 15.02 24.75
C SER A 8 30.27 13.85 25.46
N ILE A 9 28.98 14.02 25.76
CA ILE A 9 28.08 12.93 26.16
C ILE A 9 27.69 12.19 24.87
N GLN A 10 28.32 11.04 24.61
CA GLN A 10 27.79 10.08 23.64
C GLN A 10 26.58 9.36 24.26
N LEU A 11 25.38 9.76 23.86
CA LEU A 11 24.19 8.94 24.02
C LEU A 11 24.26 7.80 23.00
N ARG A 12 24.63 6.61 23.45
CA ARG A 12 24.44 5.36 22.72
C ARG A 12 22.96 5.02 22.71
N SER A 13 22.25 5.44 21.66
CA SER A 13 20.91 4.92 21.35
C SER A 13 21.04 3.51 20.79
N ALA A 14 20.93 2.50 21.65
CA ALA A 14 20.77 1.11 21.27
C ALA A 14 19.37 0.93 20.67
N HIS A 15 19.23 1.00 19.35
CA HIS A 15 18.02 0.57 18.66
C HIS A 15 18.00 -0.97 18.60
N LEU A 16 17.43 -1.60 19.63
CA LEU A 16 16.83 -2.93 19.49
C LEU A 16 15.50 -2.78 18.73
N ARG A 17 15.53 -2.82 17.40
CA ARG A 17 14.34 -3.12 16.61
C ARG A 17 14.21 -4.64 16.55
N ARG A 18 13.41 -5.17 17.48
CA ARG A 18 12.92 -6.54 17.47
C ARG A 18 11.90 -6.63 16.33
N SER A 19 12.34 -7.06 15.15
CA SER A 19 11.44 -7.46 14.06
C SER A 19 10.74 -8.77 14.47
N GLY A 20 9.69 -8.63 15.28
CA GLY A 20 8.73 -9.69 15.51
C GLY A 20 7.82 -9.76 14.29
N VAL A 21 8.08 -10.71 13.40
CA VAL A 21 7.07 -11.23 12.48
C VAL A 21 5.98 -11.82 13.37
N PHE A 22 4.92 -11.04 13.62
CA PHE A 22 3.68 -11.59 14.17
C PHE A 22 3.00 -12.34 13.03
N THR A 23 3.38 -13.61 12.87
CA THR A 23 2.55 -14.58 12.17
C THR A 23 1.30 -14.74 13.02
N LEU A 24 0.22 -14.03 12.65
CA LEU A 24 -1.11 -14.33 13.16
C LEU A 24 -1.47 -15.71 12.60
N ALA A 25 -1.19 -16.76 13.37
CA ALA A 25 -1.73 -18.07 13.11
C ALA A 25 -3.24 -17.94 13.32
N LEU A 26 -4.01 -17.85 12.23
CA LEU A 26 -5.42 -18.20 12.24
C LEU A 26 -5.51 -19.64 12.74
N LEU A 27 -5.77 -19.81 14.04
CA LEU A 27 -6.36 -21.03 14.55
C LEU A 27 -7.78 -21.04 14.03
N ALA A 28 -7.96 -21.63 12.84
CA ALA A 28 -9.25 -22.13 12.43
C ALA A 28 -9.66 -23.20 13.44
N VAL A 29 -10.48 -22.81 14.42
CA VAL A 29 -11.20 -23.76 15.26
C VAL A 29 -12.23 -24.42 14.35
N PRO A 30 -12.14 -25.73 14.06
CA PRO A 30 -13.20 -26.40 13.35
C PRO A 30 -14.41 -26.44 14.27
N LEU A 31 -15.44 -25.65 13.97
CA LEU A 31 -16.81 -25.85 14.44
C LEU A 31 -17.31 -27.18 13.83
N ALA A 32 -16.94 -28.28 14.48
CA ALA A 32 -17.49 -29.60 14.20
C ALA A 32 -18.89 -29.68 14.80
N PHE A 33 -19.91 -29.39 14.00
CA PHE A 33 -21.29 -29.82 14.27
C PHE A 33 -21.35 -31.36 14.16
N CYS A 34 -21.04 -32.05 15.25
CA CYS A 34 -21.32 -33.47 15.38
C CYS A 34 -22.79 -33.66 15.76
N THR A 35 -23.67 -33.78 14.74
CA THR A 35 -24.98 -34.40 14.93
C THR A 35 -24.78 -35.91 15.05
N SER A 36 -24.49 -36.40 16.26
CA SER A 36 -24.50 -37.83 16.56
C SER A 36 -25.89 -38.28 17.00
N THR A 37 -26.69 -38.75 16.05
CA THR A 37 -27.87 -39.57 16.33
C THR A 37 -27.40 -40.98 16.66
N ALA A 38 -27.04 -41.23 17.92
CA ALA A 38 -26.76 -42.58 18.41
C ALA A 38 -28.08 -43.24 18.87
N ALA A 39 -28.61 -44.14 18.05
CA ALA A 39 -29.65 -45.06 18.45
C ALA A 39 -29.06 -46.10 19.42
N PHE A 40 -29.23 -45.89 20.71
CA PHE A 40 -28.91 -46.91 21.72
C PHE A 40 -30.05 -47.92 21.83
N GLY A 41 -29.80 -49.13 21.32
CA GLY A 41 -30.57 -50.31 21.68
C GLY A 41 -30.21 -50.74 23.10
N VAL A 42 -31.13 -50.52 24.05
CA VAL A 42 -31.03 -51.04 25.42
C VAL A 42 -31.61 -52.44 25.49
N ALA A 43 -30.76 -53.42 25.79
CA ALA A 43 -31.16 -54.76 26.20
C ALA A 43 -31.64 -54.72 27.66
N SER A 44 -32.91 -55.07 27.86
CA SER A 44 -33.56 -55.15 29.17
C SER A 44 -33.05 -56.34 29.99
N VAL A 45 -32.45 -56.09 31.14
CA VAL A 45 -32.27 -57.09 32.21
C VAL A 45 -33.23 -56.73 33.36
N PRO A 46 -34.19 -57.59 33.73
CA PRO A 46 -35.10 -57.32 34.83
C PRO A 46 -34.38 -57.61 36.16
N THR A 47 -33.92 -56.55 36.84
CA THR A 47 -33.57 -56.63 38.27
C THR A 47 -34.71 -56.05 39.08
N SER A 48 -35.13 -56.79 40.11
CA SER A 48 -36.30 -56.50 40.94
C SER A 48 -36.22 -55.11 41.60
N PRO A 49 -37.32 -54.34 41.64
CA PRO A 49 -37.33 -53.03 42.29
C PRO A 49 -37.24 -53.22 43.80
N LYS A 50 -36.07 -52.90 44.37
CA LYS A 50 -35.95 -52.57 45.79
C LYS A 50 -36.66 -51.22 45.94
N SER A 51 -37.72 -51.14 46.76
CA SER A 51 -38.48 -49.91 47.00
C SER A 51 -37.54 -48.79 47.42
N ALA A 52 -37.18 -47.93 46.45
CA ALA A 52 -36.43 -46.73 46.71
C ALA A 52 -37.36 -45.78 47.47
N VAL A 53 -36.96 -45.43 48.69
CA VAL A 53 -37.56 -44.33 49.45
C VAL A 53 -37.49 -43.10 48.55
N THR A 54 -38.65 -42.70 48.00
CA THR A 54 -38.79 -41.45 47.26
C THR A 54 -38.73 -40.34 48.29
N ALA A 55 -37.52 -39.93 48.65
CA ALA A 55 -37.34 -38.70 49.40
C ALA A 55 -37.89 -37.58 48.52
N SER A 56 -39.04 -37.03 48.90
CA SER A 56 -39.63 -35.86 48.24
C SER A 56 -38.60 -34.74 48.30
N VAL A 57 -38.03 -34.37 47.15
CA VAL A 57 -37.14 -33.23 47.04
C VAL A 57 -37.93 -31.99 47.51
N PRO A 58 -37.44 -31.22 48.50
CA PRO A 58 -38.14 -30.04 48.98
C PRO A 58 -38.41 -29.07 47.81
N PRO A 59 -39.64 -28.53 47.67
CA PRO A 59 -40.03 -27.69 46.54
C PRO A 59 -39.14 -26.43 46.32
N GLY A 60 -38.42 -25.97 47.35
CA GLY A 60 -37.47 -24.84 47.22
C GLY A 60 -36.20 -25.13 46.42
N ILE A 61 -35.79 -26.40 46.31
CA ILE A 61 -34.60 -26.80 45.54
C ILE A 61 -34.90 -26.70 44.03
N SER A 62 -36.11 -27.05 43.61
CA SER A 62 -36.52 -26.99 42.20
C SER A 62 -36.60 -25.56 41.66
N HIS A 63 -37.03 -24.59 42.48
CA HIS A 63 -37.11 -23.19 42.04
C HIS A 63 -35.72 -22.56 41.84
N SER A 64 -34.80 -22.77 42.79
CA SER A 64 -33.43 -22.22 42.69
C SER A 64 -32.67 -22.80 41.49
N ALA A 65 -32.84 -24.10 41.21
CA ALA A 65 -32.27 -24.73 40.02
C ALA A 65 -32.83 -24.12 38.73
N SER A 66 -34.15 -23.87 38.64
CA SER A 66 -34.74 -23.23 37.45
C SER A 66 -34.26 -21.80 37.20
N LEU A 67 -33.99 -21.03 38.26
CA LEU A 67 -33.44 -19.67 38.13
C LEU A 67 -31.98 -19.70 37.68
N PHE A 68 -31.19 -20.64 38.21
CA PHE A 68 -29.81 -20.84 37.77
C PHE A 68 -29.72 -21.24 36.30
N GLU A 69 -30.53 -22.21 35.85
CA GLU A 69 -30.57 -22.61 34.44
C GLU A 69 -30.96 -21.45 33.52
N ALA A 70 -31.93 -20.62 33.93
CA ALA A 70 -32.31 -19.42 33.18
C ALA A 70 -31.14 -18.43 33.06
N ALA A 71 -30.49 -18.09 34.18
CA ALA A 71 -29.34 -17.20 34.21
C ALA A 71 -28.16 -17.73 33.38
N LEU A 72 -27.94 -19.05 33.36
CA LEU A 72 -26.92 -19.68 32.54
C LEU A 72 -27.25 -19.57 31.03
N ILE A 73 -28.51 -19.77 30.64
CA ILE A 73 -28.95 -19.59 29.25
C ILE A 73 -28.78 -18.14 28.81
N ASP A 74 -29.17 -17.18 29.65
CA ASP A 74 -29.04 -15.75 29.34
C ASP A 74 -27.56 -15.36 29.21
N TYR A 75 -26.72 -15.72 30.19
CA TYR A 75 -25.27 -15.49 30.14
C TYR A 75 -24.61 -16.10 28.89
N THR A 76 -24.91 -17.35 28.56
CA THR A 76 -24.31 -18.01 27.38
C THR A 76 -24.76 -17.37 26.06
N THR A 77 -26.00 -16.89 26.01
CA THR A 77 -26.53 -16.16 24.85
C THR A 77 -25.83 -14.81 24.68
N GLU A 78 -25.75 -14.02 25.76
CA GLU A 78 -25.07 -12.72 25.74
C GLU A 78 -23.58 -12.87 25.42
N ARG A 79 -22.92 -13.90 25.97
CA ARG A 79 -21.52 -14.20 25.67
C ARG A 79 -21.31 -14.48 24.18
N ALA A 80 -22.15 -15.31 23.57
CA ALA A 80 -22.06 -15.62 22.15
C ALA A 80 -22.28 -14.38 21.26
N SER A 81 -23.21 -13.49 21.64
CA SER A 81 -23.41 -12.21 20.96
C SER A 81 -22.18 -11.30 21.08
N ALA A 82 -21.58 -11.21 22.28
CA ALA A 82 -20.39 -10.41 22.52
C ALA A 82 -19.14 -10.98 21.79
N GLU A 83 -18.96 -12.29 21.74
CA GLU A 83 -17.91 -12.95 20.94
C GLU A 83 -18.06 -12.58 19.45
N SER A 84 -19.28 -12.67 18.90
CA SER A 84 -19.57 -12.31 17.51
C SER A 84 -19.28 -10.83 17.22
N ALA A 85 -19.62 -9.93 18.15
CA ALA A 85 -19.34 -8.50 18.02
C ALA A 85 -17.83 -8.20 18.03
N ILE A 86 -17.08 -8.86 18.92
CA ILE A 86 -15.60 -8.74 18.99
C ILE A 86 -14.96 -9.22 17.69
N GLU A 87 -15.39 -10.36 17.14
CA GLU A 87 -14.86 -10.90 15.88
C GLU A 87 -15.16 -9.96 14.70
N ALA A 88 -16.39 -9.48 14.59
CA ALA A 88 -16.81 -8.54 13.55
C ALA A 88 -15.95 -7.26 13.58
N GLU A 89 -15.82 -6.64 14.76
CA GLU A 89 -15.03 -5.40 14.91
C GLU A 89 -13.53 -5.64 14.65
N THR A 90 -13.00 -6.80 15.06
CA THR A 90 -11.61 -7.19 14.76
C THR A 90 -11.35 -7.19 13.25
N SER A 91 -12.29 -7.72 12.47
CA SER A 91 -12.23 -7.73 11.00
C SER A 91 -12.29 -6.30 10.43
N VAL A 92 -13.18 -5.44 10.96
CA VAL A 92 -13.29 -4.03 10.55
C VAL A 92 -11.97 -3.28 10.81
N VAL A 93 -11.39 -3.41 12.00
CA VAL A 93 -10.10 -2.79 12.36
C VAL A 93 -8.96 -3.28 11.45
N ALA A 94 -8.92 -4.57 11.11
CA ALA A 94 -7.92 -5.13 10.21
C ALA A 94 -8.04 -4.57 8.78
N ASN A 95 -9.27 -4.46 8.26
CA ASN A 95 -9.54 -3.88 6.94
C ASN A 95 -9.18 -2.39 6.91
N ALA A 96 -9.55 -1.64 7.95
CA ALA A 96 -9.22 -0.23 8.08
C ALA A 96 -7.69 0.01 8.16
N GLN A 97 -6.96 -0.84 8.88
CA GLN A 97 -5.48 -0.79 8.90
C GLN A 97 -4.90 -1.06 7.50
N THR A 98 -5.43 -2.05 6.79
CA THR A 98 -5.00 -2.36 5.41
C THR A 98 -5.21 -1.16 4.49
N ALA A 99 -6.35 -0.45 4.59
CA ALA A 99 -6.62 0.76 3.82
C ALA A 99 -5.65 1.91 4.18
N LEU A 100 -5.35 2.09 5.47
CA LEU A 100 -4.36 3.07 5.92
C LEU A 100 -2.97 2.75 5.36
N ASP A 101 -2.53 1.49 5.36
CA ASP A 101 -1.21 1.12 4.85
C ASP A 101 -1.14 1.25 3.33
N ALA A 102 -2.16 0.77 2.61
CA ALA A 102 -2.20 0.76 1.15
C ALA A 102 -2.23 2.17 0.52
N SER A 103 -2.74 3.17 1.26
CA SER A 103 -2.84 4.56 0.82
C SER A 103 -1.55 5.38 0.98
N ALA A 104 -0.46 4.78 1.50
CA ALA A 104 0.77 5.52 1.80
C ALA A 104 1.39 6.13 0.53
N GLY A 105 1.50 7.46 0.49
CA GLY A 105 1.99 8.20 -0.68
C GLY A 105 1.05 8.16 -1.89
N LYS A 106 -0.19 7.72 -1.71
CA LYS A 106 -1.23 7.63 -2.76
C LYS A 106 -2.43 8.52 -2.46
N THR A 107 -2.21 9.63 -1.78
CA THR A 107 -3.23 10.66 -1.55
C THR A 107 -2.65 12.02 -1.94
N LEU A 108 -3.51 12.99 -2.28
CA LEU A 108 -3.06 14.34 -2.63
C LEU A 108 -2.64 15.13 -1.39
N THR A 109 -3.29 14.87 -0.25
CA THR A 109 -2.95 15.38 1.09
C THR A 109 -3.00 14.25 2.11
N GLU A 110 -2.41 14.45 3.30
CA GLU A 110 -2.41 13.46 4.38
C GLU A 110 -3.65 13.56 5.29
N ASP A 111 -4.60 14.46 5.01
CA ASP A 111 -5.69 14.78 5.94
C ASP A 111 -6.60 13.57 6.21
N SER A 112 -7.05 12.86 5.17
CA SER A 112 -7.90 11.67 5.34
C SER A 112 -7.20 10.56 6.14
N ARG A 113 -5.89 10.39 5.93
CA ARG A 113 -5.08 9.40 6.67
C ARG A 113 -4.92 9.83 8.14
N ALA A 114 -4.75 11.13 8.39
CA ALA A 114 -4.68 11.71 9.73
C ALA A 114 -6.02 11.63 10.49
N VAL A 115 -7.16 11.51 9.80
CA VAL A 115 -8.47 11.21 10.41
C VAL A 115 -8.63 9.72 10.70
N LEU A 116 -8.19 8.84 9.78
CA LEU A 116 -8.31 7.38 9.96
C LEU A 116 -7.43 6.83 11.09
N ALA A 117 -6.20 7.33 11.22
CA ALA A 117 -5.27 6.84 12.25
C ALA A 117 -5.81 6.92 13.70
N PRO A 118 -6.29 8.08 14.21
CA PRO A 118 -6.86 8.15 15.56
C PRO A 118 -8.17 7.36 15.70
N ALA A 119 -8.96 7.23 14.63
CA ALA A 119 -10.16 6.38 14.65
C ALA A 119 -9.80 4.90 14.85
N LEU A 120 -8.75 4.42 14.18
CA LEU A 120 -8.19 3.08 14.36
C LEU A 120 -7.67 2.85 15.79
N ASP A 121 -6.97 3.83 16.36
CA ASP A 121 -6.45 3.71 17.73
C ASP A 121 -7.58 3.63 18.77
N LEU A 122 -8.64 4.42 18.59
CA LEU A 122 -9.84 4.37 19.44
C LEU A 122 -10.57 3.02 19.32
N ALA A 123 -10.76 2.51 18.10
CA ALA A 123 -11.39 1.22 17.87
C ALA A 123 -10.61 0.07 18.53
N ARG A 124 -9.27 0.07 18.40
CA ARG A 124 -8.39 -0.91 19.08
C ARG A 124 -8.49 -0.85 20.59
N LEU A 125 -8.56 0.35 21.16
CA LEU A 125 -8.70 0.54 22.60
C LEU A 125 -10.01 -0.08 23.10
N HIS A 126 -11.12 0.17 22.41
CA HIS A 126 -12.43 -0.40 22.76
C HIS A 126 -12.47 -1.92 22.58
N LEU A 127 -11.86 -2.45 21.52
CA LEU A 127 -11.71 -3.89 21.32
C LEU A 127 -10.91 -4.55 22.45
N GLY A 128 -9.86 -3.86 22.94
CA GLY A 128 -9.09 -4.29 24.10
C GLY A 128 -9.92 -4.35 25.38
N PHE A 129 -10.76 -3.34 25.64
CA PHE A 129 -11.68 -3.35 26.79
C PHE A 129 -12.73 -4.45 26.69
N ALA A 130 -13.36 -4.65 25.52
CA ALA A 130 -14.33 -5.71 25.31
C ALA A 130 -13.72 -7.11 25.51
N THR A 131 -12.51 -7.34 24.99
CA THR A 131 -11.80 -8.61 25.16
C THR A 131 -11.44 -8.86 26.62
N ALA A 132 -11.02 -7.82 27.36
CA ALA A 132 -10.72 -7.92 28.79
C ALA A 132 -11.97 -8.19 29.63
N GLU A 133 -13.10 -7.52 29.34
CA GLU A 133 -14.40 -7.78 29.97
C GLU A 133 -14.86 -9.22 29.73
N MET A 134 -14.80 -9.70 28.47
CA MET A 134 -15.11 -11.08 28.11
C MET A 134 -14.26 -12.11 28.86
N THR A 135 -12.96 -11.86 28.97
CA THR A 135 -12.02 -12.73 29.70
C THR A 135 -12.35 -12.78 31.18
N ALA A 136 -12.63 -11.63 31.79
CA ALA A 136 -13.00 -11.55 33.21
C ALA A 136 -14.34 -12.25 33.48
N ALA A 137 -15.36 -12.00 32.65
CA ALA A 137 -16.67 -12.65 32.77
C ALA A 137 -16.58 -14.18 32.62
N THR A 138 -15.77 -14.66 31.67
CA THR A 138 -15.53 -16.10 31.50
C THR A 138 -14.85 -16.72 32.73
N ALA A 139 -13.84 -16.05 33.28
CA ALA A 139 -13.16 -16.51 34.49
C ALA A 139 -14.13 -16.58 35.68
N ASP A 140 -14.97 -15.55 35.88
CA ASP A 140 -15.95 -15.51 36.96
C ASP A 140 -17.04 -16.59 36.78
N ALA A 141 -17.49 -16.85 35.55
CA ALA A 141 -18.48 -17.88 35.25
C ALA A 141 -17.96 -19.31 35.47
N ASP A 142 -16.68 -19.60 35.17
CA ASP A 142 -16.08 -20.92 35.40
C ASP A 142 -16.11 -21.32 36.88
N PHE A 143 -16.03 -20.36 37.80
CA PHE A 143 -16.17 -20.61 39.25
C PHE A 143 -17.60 -20.96 39.67
N THR A 144 -18.61 -20.70 38.82
CA THR A 144 -20.03 -20.92 39.14
C THR A 144 -20.57 -22.29 38.72
N VAL A 145 -19.91 -23.00 37.80
CA VAL A 145 -20.38 -24.30 37.26
C VAL A 145 -20.23 -25.40 38.32
N PRO A 146 -21.31 -26.01 38.85
CA PRO A 146 -21.23 -27.05 39.87
C PRO A 146 -20.39 -28.24 39.40
N VAL A 147 -19.39 -28.66 40.19
CA VAL A 147 -18.73 -29.96 39.99
C VAL A 147 -19.57 -31.02 40.70
N ASP A 148 -19.81 -32.13 39.99
CA ASP A 148 -20.80 -33.19 40.25
C ASP A 148 -20.65 -34.00 41.55
N GLY A 149 -20.18 -33.42 42.66
CA GLY A 149 -20.00 -34.14 43.91
C GLY A 149 -20.06 -33.21 45.11
N LEU A 150 -21.24 -33.15 45.72
CA LEU A 150 -21.54 -32.51 47.00
C LEU A 150 -21.49 -30.98 46.99
N PHE A 151 -22.68 -30.38 47.04
CA PHE A 151 -22.99 -28.96 47.28
C PHE A 151 -22.46 -28.40 48.62
N THR A 152 -21.55 -29.07 49.31
CA THR A 152 -21.20 -28.74 50.69
C THR A 152 -20.18 -27.61 50.82
N ASP A 153 -19.37 -27.33 49.79
CA ASP A 153 -18.26 -26.36 49.86
C ASP A 153 -18.28 -25.29 48.75
N ARG A 154 -19.42 -25.05 48.09
CA ARG A 154 -19.56 -24.08 46.98
C ARG A 154 -20.60 -22.99 47.26
N PRO A 155 -20.54 -21.84 46.57
CA PRO A 155 -21.61 -20.84 46.61
C PRO A 155 -22.95 -21.56 46.45
N ASN A 156 -23.91 -21.24 47.33
CA ASN A 156 -25.26 -21.77 47.17
C ASN A 156 -25.77 -21.36 45.77
N VAL A 157 -26.67 -22.15 45.18
CA VAL A 157 -27.17 -21.93 43.80
C VAL A 157 -27.60 -20.46 43.57
N GLY A 158 -28.13 -19.79 44.59
CA GLY A 158 -28.51 -18.38 44.52
C GLY A 158 -27.33 -17.41 44.33
N GLU A 159 -26.18 -17.65 44.95
CA GLU A 159 -24.97 -16.83 44.74
C GLU A 159 -24.37 -17.04 43.34
N SER A 160 -24.42 -18.25 42.81
CA SER A 160 -24.05 -18.52 41.41
C SER A 160 -25.01 -17.82 40.43
N THR A 161 -26.33 -17.92 40.64
CA THR A 161 -27.34 -17.19 39.84
C THR A 161 -27.06 -15.69 39.88
N ALA A 162 -26.90 -15.10 41.07
CA ALA A 162 -26.63 -13.67 41.22
C ALA A 162 -25.27 -13.24 40.66
N THR A 163 -24.33 -14.18 40.50
CA THR A 163 -23.06 -13.90 39.82
C THR A 163 -23.26 -13.86 38.32
N LEU A 164 -23.91 -14.86 37.73
CA LEU A 164 -24.25 -14.89 36.30
C LEU A 164 -25.07 -13.67 35.88
N ASP A 165 -26.10 -13.30 36.65
CA ASP A 165 -26.96 -12.13 36.37
C ASP A 165 -26.20 -10.78 36.40
N ARG A 166 -25.03 -10.72 37.05
CA ARG A 166 -24.20 -9.50 37.10
C ARG A 166 -23.18 -9.43 35.97
N LEU A 167 -22.88 -10.55 35.32
CA LEU A 167 -21.96 -10.57 34.19
C LEU A 167 -22.69 -9.95 33.00
N THR A 168 -22.14 -8.84 32.50
CA THR A 168 -22.67 -8.11 31.34
C THR A 168 -21.52 -7.78 30.41
N PHE A 169 -21.82 -7.60 29.12
CA PHE A 169 -20.82 -7.33 28.08
C PHE A 169 -20.97 -5.91 27.53
N SER A 170 -20.96 -4.94 28.45
CA SER A 170 -21.26 -3.53 28.14
C SER A 170 -20.31 -2.91 27.10
N TRP A 171 -19.07 -3.39 27.01
CA TRP A 171 -18.13 -2.94 25.99
C TRP A 171 -18.43 -3.56 24.63
N ALA A 172 -18.87 -4.82 24.58
CA ALA A 172 -19.28 -5.44 23.33
C ALA A 172 -20.51 -4.72 22.72
N ASP A 173 -21.48 -4.32 23.55
CA ASP A 173 -22.61 -3.49 23.09
C ASP A 173 -22.14 -2.14 22.53
N LYS A 174 -21.13 -1.53 23.16
CA LYS A 174 -20.53 -0.29 22.67
C LYS A 174 -19.82 -0.48 21.33
N LEU A 175 -19.18 -1.63 21.07
CA LEU A 175 -18.54 -1.92 19.77
C LEU A 175 -19.54 -1.75 18.63
N ALA A 176 -20.74 -2.30 18.76
CA ALA A 176 -21.80 -2.16 17.75
C ALA A 176 -22.20 -0.68 17.48
N SER A 177 -22.04 0.22 18.46
CA SER A 177 -22.35 1.65 18.31
C SER A 177 -21.19 2.49 17.76
N LEU A 178 -19.94 2.02 17.89
CA LEU A 178 -18.73 2.70 17.43
C LEU A 178 -18.55 2.60 15.91
N ASP A 179 -19.26 1.67 15.28
CA ASP A 179 -19.21 1.33 13.86
C ASP A 179 -19.55 2.50 12.92
N SER A 180 -20.11 3.62 13.38
CA SER A 180 -20.40 4.73 12.46
C SER A 180 -19.16 5.55 12.04
N GLY A 181 -18.14 5.64 12.89
CA GLY A 181 -16.99 6.53 12.67
C GLY A 181 -15.89 5.94 11.79
N LEU A 182 -15.55 4.67 12.02
CA LEU A 182 -14.41 4.02 11.36
C LEU A 182 -14.65 3.75 9.87
N PRO A 183 -15.80 3.21 9.42
CA PRO A 183 -16.12 3.05 8.01
C PRO A 183 -16.14 4.38 7.25
N ALA A 184 -16.65 5.45 7.86
CA ALA A 184 -16.63 6.79 7.27
C ALA A 184 -15.19 7.30 7.05
N ALA A 185 -14.30 7.09 8.02
CA ALA A 185 -12.88 7.43 7.88
C ALA A 185 -12.17 6.58 6.81
N VAL A 186 -12.48 5.29 6.71
CA VAL A 186 -11.98 4.38 5.65
C VAL A 186 -12.45 4.85 4.27
N GLN A 187 -13.72 5.24 4.15
CA GLN A 187 -14.26 5.79 2.91
C GLN A 187 -13.53 7.08 2.52
N GLY A 188 -13.26 7.98 3.48
CA GLY A 188 -12.51 9.21 3.24
C GLY A 188 -11.08 8.97 2.72
N VAL A 189 -10.40 7.90 3.15
CA VAL A 189 -9.10 7.48 2.60
C VAL A 189 -9.27 6.89 1.20
N THR A 190 -10.30 6.07 0.97
CA THR A 190 -10.61 5.48 -0.34
C THR A 190 -10.86 6.55 -1.40
N ASP A 191 -11.66 7.57 -1.06
CA ASP A 191 -11.95 8.70 -1.94
C ASP A 191 -10.68 9.52 -2.23
N ALA A 192 -9.83 9.74 -1.22
CA ALA A 192 -8.56 10.44 -1.39
C ALA A 192 -7.59 9.69 -2.33
N VAL A 193 -7.57 8.34 -2.27
CA VAL A 193 -6.79 7.50 -3.19
C VAL A 193 -7.37 7.56 -4.61
N ALA A 194 -8.69 7.54 -4.76
CA ALA A 194 -9.34 7.71 -6.06
C ALA A 194 -9.00 9.07 -6.69
N ALA A 195 -9.03 10.15 -5.90
CA ALA A 195 -8.63 11.49 -6.35
C ALA A 195 -7.16 11.55 -6.78
N TRP A 196 -6.26 10.91 -6.03
CA TRP A 196 -4.85 10.80 -6.42
C TRP A 196 -4.68 10.03 -7.74
N ASN A 197 -5.37 8.90 -7.92
CA ASN A 197 -5.34 8.12 -9.16
C ASN A 197 -5.83 8.94 -10.36
N ALA A 198 -6.90 9.72 -10.19
CA ALA A 198 -7.40 10.61 -11.23
C ALA A 198 -6.37 11.68 -11.62
N GLU A 199 -5.63 12.23 -10.65
CA GLU A 199 -4.54 13.17 -10.91
C GLU A 199 -3.37 12.51 -11.64
N GLN A 200 -2.99 11.28 -11.27
CA GLN A 200 -1.95 10.53 -12.01
C GLN A 200 -2.36 10.30 -13.47
N ALA A 201 -3.63 9.95 -13.72
CA ALA A 201 -4.16 9.79 -15.07
C ALA A 201 -4.14 11.10 -15.86
N ARG A 202 -4.49 12.23 -15.22
CA ARG A 202 -4.43 13.57 -15.85
C ARG A 202 -3.00 13.94 -16.26
N LEU A 203 -2.02 13.70 -15.38
CA LEU A 203 -0.61 13.97 -15.66
C LEU A 203 -0.08 13.08 -16.80
N ALA A 204 -0.44 11.79 -16.80
CA ALA A 204 -0.09 10.87 -17.88
C ALA A 204 -0.66 11.32 -19.24
N ALA A 205 -1.92 11.80 -19.26
CA ALA A 205 -2.55 12.31 -20.48
C ALA A 205 -1.83 13.57 -21.01
N ILE A 206 -1.38 14.46 -20.14
CA ILE A 206 -0.61 15.66 -20.54
C ILE A 206 0.73 15.26 -21.17
N GLU A 207 1.46 14.32 -20.56
CA GLU A 207 2.73 13.87 -21.12
C GLU A 207 2.53 13.15 -22.45
N ALA A 208 1.50 12.31 -22.56
CA ALA A 208 1.14 11.66 -23.82
C ALA A 208 0.82 12.69 -24.93
N ALA A 209 0.06 13.74 -24.61
CA ALA A 209 -0.23 14.82 -25.54
C ALA A 209 1.03 15.59 -25.95
N ARG A 210 1.97 15.82 -25.01
CA ARG A 210 3.26 16.46 -25.27
C ARG A 210 4.11 15.64 -26.25
N LEU A 211 4.20 14.33 -26.03
CA LEU A 211 4.93 13.42 -26.90
C LEU A 211 4.30 13.34 -28.30
N ALA A 212 2.97 13.27 -28.38
CA ALA A 212 2.25 13.30 -29.65
C ALA A 212 2.49 14.60 -30.43
N ALA A 213 2.55 15.75 -29.76
CA ALA A 213 2.84 17.04 -30.39
C ALA A 213 4.28 17.11 -30.93
N ILE A 214 5.26 16.58 -30.19
CA ILE A 214 6.67 16.49 -30.65
C ILE A 214 6.76 15.62 -31.91
N GLU A 215 6.11 14.47 -31.90
CA GLU A 215 6.11 13.56 -33.04
C GLU A 215 5.40 14.14 -34.26
N ALA A 216 4.25 14.80 -34.06
CA ALA A 216 3.56 15.51 -35.13
C ALA A 216 4.44 16.63 -35.74
N ALA A 217 5.19 17.36 -34.91
CA ALA A 217 6.13 18.37 -35.37
C ALA A 217 7.30 17.76 -36.18
N ARG A 218 7.81 16.59 -35.77
CA ARG A 218 8.85 15.86 -36.50
C ARG A 218 8.35 15.44 -37.90
N VAL A 219 7.18 14.81 -37.97
CA VAL A 219 6.56 14.38 -39.24
C VAL A 219 6.29 15.59 -40.16
N ALA A 220 5.77 16.69 -39.61
CA ALA A 220 5.55 17.91 -40.38
C ALA A 220 6.86 18.50 -40.94
N ALA A 221 7.95 18.47 -40.17
CA ALA A 221 9.27 18.92 -40.62
C ALA A 221 9.82 18.03 -41.75
N GLU A 222 9.65 16.71 -41.66
CA GLU A 222 10.06 15.76 -42.72
C GLU A 222 9.27 15.98 -44.02
N GLN A 223 7.96 16.18 -43.91
CA GLN A 223 7.11 16.50 -45.08
C GLN A 223 7.51 17.84 -45.71
N ALA A 224 7.80 18.86 -44.90
CA ALA A 224 8.26 20.16 -45.39
C ALA A 224 9.62 20.05 -46.11
N ALA A 225 10.55 19.25 -45.58
CA ALA A 225 11.85 18.99 -46.19
C ALA A 225 11.70 18.24 -47.53
N ALA A 226 10.84 17.21 -47.60
CA ALA A 226 10.53 16.50 -48.83
C ALA A 226 9.91 17.41 -49.90
N ALA A 227 8.97 18.27 -49.50
CA ALA A 227 8.35 19.26 -50.39
C ALA A 227 9.34 20.33 -50.88
N ALA A 228 10.34 20.69 -50.08
CA ALA A 228 11.43 21.58 -50.51
C ALA A 228 12.34 20.89 -51.54
N ALA A 229 12.72 19.63 -51.30
CA ALA A 229 13.54 18.84 -52.23
C ALA A 229 12.84 18.62 -53.59
N ALA A 230 11.54 18.35 -53.60
CA ALA A 230 10.77 18.21 -54.83
C ALA A 230 10.75 19.51 -55.66
N ARG A 231 10.67 20.67 -55.00
CA ARG A 231 10.71 21.98 -55.66
C ARG A 231 12.07 22.27 -56.29
N SER A 232 13.18 21.89 -55.65
CA SER A 232 14.52 22.09 -56.23
C SER A 232 14.76 21.25 -57.49
N VAL A 233 14.25 20.01 -57.54
CA VAL A 233 14.37 19.16 -58.73
C VAL A 233 13.62 19.76 -59.92
N LYS A 234 12.39 20.27 -59.71
CA LYS A 234 11.60 20.91 -60.77
C LYS A 234 12.23 22.21 -61.28
N ALA A 235 12.89 22.98 -60.41
CA ALA A 235 13.59 24.20 -60.81
C ALA A 235 14.81 23.90 -61.69
N GLN A 236 15.55 22.81 -61.42
CA GLN A 236 16.70 22.41 -62.22
C GLN A 236 16.32 21.87 -63.60
N SER A 237 15.23 21.11 -63.72
CA SER A 237 14.78 20.57 -65.01
C SER A 237 14.13 21.61 -65.94
N GLY A 238 13.66 22.74 -65.40
CA GLY A 238 13.10 23.84 -66.20
C GLY A 238 14.14 24.70 -66.92
N TRP A 239 15.41 24.67 -66.52
CA TRP A 239 16.46 25.51 -67.10
C TRP A 239 17.03 24.94 -68.41
N SER A 240 17.06 23.62 -68.59
CA SER A 240 17.76 22.98 -69.72
C SER A 240 17.04 23.02 -71.08
N GLY A 241 15.87 23.67 -71.18
CA GLY A 241 15.05 23.70 -72.40
C GLY A 241 15.10 24.99 -73.25
N SER A 242 15.82 26.04 -72.83
CA SER A 242 15.79 27.34 -73.51
C SER A 242 17.12 27.72 -74.18
N SER A 243 17.58 26.90 -75.12
CA SER A 243 18.52 27.33 -76.16
C SER A 243 17.74 27.72 -77.43
N GLY A 244 16.94 28.77 -77.34
CA GLY A 244 16.19 29.36 -78.45
C GLY A 244 16.49 30.85 -78.54
N SER A 245 17.40 31.21 -79.45
CA SER A 245 17.75 32.57 -79.83
C SER A 245 16.52 33.40 -80.18
N GLY A 246 16.37 34.58 -79.58
CA GLY A 246 15.30 35.50 -79.92
C GLY A 246 15.40 36.82 -79.16
N ALA A 247 16.15 37.76 -79.73
CA ALA A 247 16.23 39.13 -79.26
C ALA A 247 14.85 39.82 -79.31
N SER A 248 14.45 40.50 -78.24
CA SER A 248 13.92 41.86 -78.31
C SER A 248 13.59 42.42 -76.93
N SER A 249 14.10 43.62 -76.74
CA SER A 249 13.84 44.59 -75.68
C SER A 249 12.35 44.85 -75.46
N SER A 250 11.92 45.01 -74.21
CA SER A 250 11.26 46.25 -73.73
C SER A 250 10.68 46.15 -72.32
N ALA A 251 10.68 47.32 -71.68
CA ALA A 251 9.79 47.76 -70.60
C ALA A 251 9.95 47.10 -69.22
N ARG A 252 10.92 47.68 -68.50
CA ARG A 252 10.96 47.88 -67.06
C ARG A 252 9.59 48.33 -66.52
N THR A 253 8.91 47.47 -65.76
CA THR A 253 7.82 47.87 -64.86
C THR A 253 8.27 47.64 -63.43
N VAL A 254 8.62 48.74 -62.75
CA VAL A 254 8.94 48.78 -61.33
C VAL A 254 7.65 48.58 -60.55
N THR A 255 7.50 47.44 -59.88
CA THR A 255 6.44 47.21 -58.89
C THR A 255 6.96 47.54 -57.48
N PRO A 256 6.17 48.19 -56.63
CA PRO A 256 6.61 48.68 -55.33
C PRO A 256 6.82 47.51 -54.36
N ARG A 257 8.04 47.47 -53.80
CA ARG A 257 8.44 46.58 -52.72
C ARG A 257 7.72 46.99 -51.44
N ALA A 258 6.61 46.33 -51.14
CA ALA A 258 5.96 46.43 -49.84
C ALA A 258 6.93 45.92 -48.76
N ALA A 259 7.37 46.83 -47.90
CA ALA A 259 8.19 46.54 -46.74
C ALA A 259 7.36 45.73 -45.73
N ALA A 260 7.42 44.41 -45.83
CA ALA A 260 6.94 43.53 -44.78
C ALA A 260 7.83 43.75 -43.55
N ALA A 261 7.21 44.28 -42.48
CA ALA A 261 7.84 44.47 -41.19
C ALA A 261 8.47 43.16 -40.72
N ALA A 262 9.77 43.20 -40.45
CA ALA A 262 10.50 42.07 -39.88
C ALA A 262 9.84 41.67 -38.55
N PRO A 263 9.55 40.38 -38.33
CA PRO A 263 9.08 39.92 -37.03
C PRO A 263 10.18 40.22 -36.01
N VAL A 264 9.84 41.08 -35.04
CA VAL A 264 10.70 41.35 -33.88
C VAL A 264 10.92 40.00 -33.21
N ALA A 265 12.16 39.50 -33.27
CA ALA A 265 12.58 38.28 -32.62
C ALA A 265 12.23 38.40 -31.12
N ALA A 266 11.23 37.61 -30.69
CA ALA A 266 10.94 37.46 -29.27
C ALA A 266 12.24 37.05 -28.59
N SER A 267 12.67 37.83 -27.59
CA SER A 267 13.82 37.48 -26.77
C SER A 267 13.66 36.04 -26.28
N PRO A 268 14.67 35.16 -26.46
CA PRO A 268 14.56 33.78 -26.03
C PRO A 268 14.17 33.77 -24.56
N ALA A 269 13.08 33.09 -24.25
CA ALA A 269 12.65 32.88 -22.87
C ALA A 269 13.85 32.34 -22.07
N PRO A 270 14.11 32.86 -20.86
CA PRO A 270 15.24 32.41 -20.06
C PRO A 270 15.16 30.89 -19.93
N VAL A 271 16.19 30.20 -20.42
CA VAL A 271 16.33 28.76 -20.29
C VAL A 271 16.29 28.49 -18.79
N ARG A 272 15.17 27.95 -18.30
CA ARG A 272 15.06 27.53 -16.91
C ARG A 272 16.22 26.59 -16.66
N ALA A 273 17.10 26.95 -15.72
CA ALA A 273 18.14 26.05 -15.25
C ALA A 273 17.46 24.75 -14.85
N VAL A 274 17.72 23.68 -15.61
CA VAL A 274 17.20 22.36 -15.31
C VAL A 274 17.81 21.99 -13.98
N ALA A 275 16.99 21.84 -12.94
CA ALA A 275 17.46 21.43 -11.63
C ALA A 275 18.25 20.14 -11.79
N MET A 276 19.56 20.19 -11.55
CA MET A 276 20.41 19.01 -11.64
C MET A 276 20.03 18.05 -10.52
N PHE A 277 19.63 16.84 -10.90
CA PHE A 277 19.30 15.79 -9.95
C PHE A 277 20.58 15.03 -9.58
N ASN A 278 20.91 15.03 -8.28
CA ASN A 278 22.08 14.32 -7.76
C ASN A 278 21.62 13.07 -7.00
N LYS A 279 22.27 11.93 -7.23
CA LYS A 279 22.03 10.69 -6.47
C LYS A 279 23.35 10.05 -6.05
N ASN A 280 23.42 9.58 -4.81
CA ASN A 280 24.55 8.82 -4.30
C ASN A 280 24.30 7.32 -4.51
N VAL A 281 25.28 6.63 -5.08
CA VAL A 281 25.32 5.17 -5.14
C VAL A 281 26.26 4.71 -4.03
N TRP A 282 25.69 4.40 -2.87
CA TRP A 282 26.43 4.36 -1.62
C TRP A 282 27.21 3.06 -1.39
N ALA A 283 26.82 1.97 -2.05
CA ALA A 283 27.44 0.66 -1.91
C ALA A 283 27.28 -0.19 -3.18
N SER A 284 28.07 -1.26 -3.24
CA SER A 284 27.82 -2.41 -4.11
C SER A 284 27.27 -3.55 -3.25
N GLY A 285 26.22 -4.22 -3.70
CA GLY A 285 25.54 -5.23 -2.88
C GLY A 285 24.23 -5.70 -3.51
N PHE A 286 23.30 -6.14 -2.68
CA PHE A 286 21.95 -6.53 -3.11
C PHE A 286 20.92 -6.18 -2.04
N GLN A 287 20.03 -7.10 -1.66
CA GLN A 287 18.85 -6.82 -0.87
C GLN A 287 19.14 -6.11 0.46
N ALA A 288 20.14 -6.56 1.22
CA ALA A 288 20.48 -5.96 2.51
C ALA A 288 20.90 -4.49 2.38
N GLU A 289 21.69 -4.17 1.35
CA GLU A 289 22.11 -2.80 1.08
C GLU A 289 20.95 -1.94 0.53
N ILE A 290 20.07 -2.51 -0.29
CA ILE A 290 18.89 -1.79 -0.81
C ILE A 290 17.92 -1.48 0.35
N ASP A 291 17.69 -2.43 1.25
CA ASP A 291 16.85 -2.30 2.45
C ASP A 291 17.38 -1.24 3.43
N ALA A 292 18.69 -0.95 3.41
CA ALA A 292 19.28 0.07 4.26
C ALA A 292 18.86 1.50 3.88
N CYS A 293 18.34 1.72 2.66
CA CYS A 293 17.76 3.00 2.22
C CYS A 293 18.69 4.21 2.40
N ARG A 294 19.98 4.04 2.08
CA ARG A 294 21.02 5.10 2.17
C ARG A 294 21.40 5.70 0.81
N GLY A 295 20.61 5.42 -0.22
CA GLY A 295 20.84 5.76 -1.62
C GLY A 295 20.76 4.53 -2.51
N ALA A 296 21.12 4.70 -3.78
CA ALA A 296 21.14 3.60 -4.73
C ALA A 296 22.29 2.61 -4.42
N VAL A 297 22.10 1.36 -4.82
CA VAL A 297 23.08 0.27 -4.65
C VAL A 297 23.45 -0.27 -6.01
N ASN A 298 24.74 -0.45 -6.27
CA ASN A 298 25.21 -1.16 -7.45
C ASN A 298 24.97 -2.67 -7.29
N VAL A 299 24.04 -3.21 -8.07
CA VAL A 299 23.63 -4.62 -8.07
C VAL A 299 24.19 -5.41 -9.27
N THR A 300 25.18 -4.85 -9.96
CA THR A 300 25.76 -5.42 -11.19
C THR A 300 26.26 -6.85 -10.98
N ALA A 301 26.89 -7.14 -9.85
CA ALA A 301 27.40 -8.48 -9.54
C ALA A 301 26.28 -9.54 -9.49
N ARG A 302 25.05 -9.15 -9.11
CA ARG A 302 23.90 -10.05 -9.04
C ARG A 302 23.25 -10.26 -10.40
N TYR A 303 23.19 -9.23 -11.23
CA TYR A 303 22.47 -9.28 -12.51
C TYR A 303 23.37 -9.61 -13.72
N GLY A 304 24.69 -9.46 -13.61
CA GLY A 304 25.61 -9.62 -14.74
C GLY A 304 25.45 -8.55 -15.82
N VAL A 305 24.80 -7.44 -15.48
CA VAL A 305 24.58 -6.23 -16.30
C VAL A 305 24.70 -5.01 -15.40
N ALA A 306 25.14 -3.88 -15.93
CA ALA A 306 25.35 -2.66 -15.16
C ALA A 306 24.01 -2.11 -14.65
N VAL A 307 23.71 -2.30 -13.36
CA VAL A 307 22.45 -1.85 -12.74
C VAL A 307 22.72 -1.26 -11.37
N ILE A 308 22.07 -0.12 -11.10
CA ILE A 308 21.87 0.40 -9.76
C ILE A 308 20.40 0.26 -9.36
N ALA A 309 20.14 -0.07 -8.10
CA ALA A 309 18.81 -0.35 -7.59
C ALA A 309 18.50 0.50 -6.35
N GLU A 310 17.24 0.87 -6.17
CA GLU A 310 16.74 1.48 -4.93
C GLU A 310 15.25 1.17 -4.75
N HIS A 311 14.84 1.00 -3.49
CA HIS A 311 13.42 0.90 -3.15
C HIS A 311 12.64 2.13 -3.61
N TRP A 312 11.38 1.91 -3.97
CA TRP A 312 10.46 2.99 -4.37
C TRP A 312 10.40 4.11 -3.33
N SER A 313 10.18 3.71 -2.07
CA SER A 313 10.04 4.62 -0.92
C SER A 313 11.35 5.29 -0.51
N CYS A 314 12.50 4.74 -0.90
CA CYS A 314 13.81 5.23 -0.46
C CYS A 314 14.45 6.23 -1.42
N GLY A 315 13.79 6.50 -2.56
CA GLY A 315 14.25 7.46 -3.56
C GLY A 315 13.88 7.08 -4.99
N GLY A 316 13.35 5.87 -5.20
CA GLY A 316 12.81 5.39 -6.48
C GLY A 316 11.66 6.22 -7.01
N SER A 317 10.71 6.60 -6.16
CA SER A 317 9.53 7.39 -6.54
C SER A 317 9.87 8.80 -7.04
N ARG A 318 11.05 9.31 -6.70
CA ARG A 318 11.55 10.64 -7.05
C ARG A 318 12.58 10.59 -8.17
N PHE A 319 12.83 9.42 -8.76
CA PHE A 319 13.78 9.32 -9.87
C PHE A 319 13.27 10.17 -11.04
N PRO A 320 14.13 11.01 -11.65
CA PRO A 320 13.68 11.96 -12.64
C PRO A 320 13.27 11.26 -13.93
N GLY A 321 12.36 11.87 -14.68
CA GLY A 321 11.83 11.33 -15.93
C GLY A 321 12.83 11.35 -17.09
N ALA A 322 12.45 10.69 -18.19
CA ALA A 322 13.23 10.63 -19.42
C ALA A 322 13.58 12.02 -19.97
N GLY A 323 14.76 12.13 -20.58
CA GLY A 323 15.30 13.36 -21.15
C GLY A 323 16.05 14.27 -20.17
N THR A 324 15.97 14.00 -18.86
CA THR A 324 16.71 14.72 -17.83
C THR A 324 18.17 14.28 -17.74
N THR A 325 18.99 15.07 -17.06
CA THR A 325 20.37 14.72 -16.72
C THR A 325 20.49 14.51 -15.22
N ILE A 326 21.16 13.44 -14.83
CA ILE A 326 21.49 13.13 -13.44
C ILE A 326 22.99 13.07 -13.25
N THR A 327 23.44 13.43 -12.05
CA THR A 327 24.80 13.17 -11.62
C THR A 327 24.78 12.12 -10.53
N LEU A 328 25.46 11.01 -10.79
CA LEU A 328 25.70 9.95 -9.84
C LEU A 328 27.04 10.20 -9.13
N SER A 329 27.04 10.06 -7.81
CA SER A 329 28.23 10.07 -6.97
C SER A 329 28.43 8.70 -6.31
N GLY A 330 29.64 8.42 -5.80
CA GLY A 330 29.97 7.12 -5.20
C GLY A 330 30.30 6.05 -6.24
N VAL A 331 29.76 4.84 -6.07
CA VAL A 331 29.97 3.74 -7.02
C VAL A 331 29.32 4.06 -8.36
N ASN A 332 29.99 3.77 -9.48
CA ASN A 332 29.51 4.12 -10.82
C ASN A 332 29.25 5.64 -11.00
N SER A 333 30.04 6.49 -10.35
CA SER A 333 29.92 7.95 -10.47
C SER A 333 30.04 8.44 -11.90
N GLY A 334 29.30 9.49 -12.23
CA GLY A 334 29.33 10.13 -13.54
C GLY A 334 28.06 10.91 -13.82
N THR A 335 28.03 11.59 -14.95
CA THR A 335 26.82 12.26 -15.45
C THR A 335 26.13 11.36 -16.46
N TYR A 336 24.81 11.23 -16.33
CA TYR A 336 24.01 10.36 -17.18
C TYR A 336 22.78 11.12 -17.69
N ARG A 337 22.41 10.84 -18.94
CA ARG A 337 21.11 11.20 -19.49
C ARG A 337 20.12 10.09 -19.19
N VAL A 338 18.97 10.45 -18.66
CA VAL A 338 17.89 9.52 -18.33
C VAL A 338 17.11 9.18 -19.59
N GLY A 339 17.05 7.91 -19.94
CA GLY A 339 16.20 7.37 -20.99
C GLY A 339 14.80 7.04 -20.50
N GLY A 340 14.03 6.33 -21.32
CA GLY A 340 12.75 5.77 -20.91
C GLY A 340 12.89 4.51 -20.04
N THR A 341 11.78 4.03 -19.51
CA THR A 341 11.66 2.67 -18.97
C THR A 341 11.78 1.68 -20.12
N VAL A 342 12.81 0.83 -20.07
CA VAL A 342 13.15 -0.14 -21.13
C VAL A 342 12.65 -1.55 -20.82
N ALA A 343 12.26 -1.82 -19.58
CA ALA A 343 11.53 -3.01 -19.18
C ALA A 343 10.74 -2.75 -17.89
N VAL A 344 9.61 -3.45 -17.74
CA VAL A 344 8.92 -3.62 -16.46
C VAL A 344 8.79 -5.13 -16.26
N LEU A 345 9.44 -5.64 -15.22
CA LEU A 345 9.53 -7.06 -14.91
C LEU A 345 8.77 -7.38 -13.63
N ASN A 346 8.32 -8.62 -13.49
CA ASN A 346 7.74 -9.14 -12.27
C ASN A 346 8.77 -10.05 -11.58
N VAL A 347 9.15 -9.74 -10.33
CA VAL A 347 10.19 -10.48 -9.61
C VAL A 347 9.87 -11.98 -9.43
N ALA A 348 8.58 -12.34 -9.43
CA ALA A 348 8.13 -13.71 -9.21
C ALA A 348 8.22 -14.56 -10.48
N THR A 349 8.16 -13.94 -11.67
CA THR A 349 8.06 -14.66 -12.95
C THR A 349 9.24 -14.39 -13.89
N ASP A 350 9.87 -13.23 -13.79
CA ASP A 350 10.97 -12.83 -14.66
C ASP A 350 12.33 -13.06 -13.99
N GLY A 351 13.26 -13.66 -14.74
CA GLY A 351 14.63 -13.91 -14.30
C GLY A 351 15.60 -12.79 -14.69
N THR A 352 16.86 -12.92 -14.24
CA THR A 352 17.94 -11.98 -14.62
C THR A 352 18.23 -11.96 -16.12
N SER A 353 17.91 -13.03 -16.84
CA SER A 353 18.00 -13.09 -18.31
C SER A 353 17.02 -12.14 -19.01
N SER A 354 15.93 -11.73 -18.34
CA SER A 354 14.94 -10.79 -18.87
C SER A 354 15.38 -9.33 -18.77
N ILE A 355 16.49 -9.04 -18.06
CA ILE A 355 16.99 -7.68 -17.90
C ILE A 355 17.63 -7.20 -19.21
N PRO A 356 17.19 -6.05 -19.77
CA PRO A 356 17.75 -5.53 -21.02
C PRO A 356 19.26 -5.29 -20.96
N ARG A 357 19.94 -5.57 -22.07
CA ARG A 357 21.40 -5.40 -22.22
C ARG A 357 21.71 -4.23 -23.17
N GLY A 358 22.98 -3.81 -23.21
CA GLY A 358 23.47 -2.79 -24.16
C GLY A 358 23.31 -1.34 -23.70
N TYR A 359 23.01 -1.11 -22.42
CA TYR A 359 22.95 0.21 -21.80
C TYR A 359 24.20 0.45 -20.94
N ASP A 360 24.65 1.70 -20.83
CA ASP A 360 25.80 2.05 -19.98
C ASP A 360 25.50 1.76 -18.51
N LEU A 361 24.26 2.02 -18.09
CA LEU A 361 23.74 1.73 -16.77
C LEU A 361 22.21 1.62 -16.83
N LEU A 362 21.61 0.76 -16.00
CA LEU A 362 20.17 0.77 -15.73
C LEU A 362 19.91 1.22 -14.29
N TYR A 363 18.80 1.93 -14.10
CA TYR A 363 18.24 2.21 -12.79
C TYR A 363 17.02 1.33 -12.56
N GLN A 364 17.04 0.53 -11.49
CA GLN A 364 15.95 -0.37 -11.12
C GLN A 364 15.19 0.17 -9.89
N THR A 365 13.87 0.18 -9.97
CA THR A 365 13.00 0.38 -8.81
C THR A 365 11.67 -0.36 -8.99
N CYS A 366 10.87 -0.50 -7.92
CA CYS A 366 9.55 -1.14 -7.97
C CYS A 366 8.46 -0.07 -8.04
N ILE A 367 7.71 0.04 -9.13
CA ILE A 367 6.65 1.06 -9.25
C ILE A 367 5.65 0.88 -8.10
N ASN A 368 5.37 1.95 -7.36
CA ASN A 368 4.49 1.96 -6.19
C ASN A 368 4.88 0.93 -5.10
N GLY A 369 6.15 0.54 -5.02
CA GLY A 369 6.64 -0.48 -4.09
C GLY A 369 6.23 -1.90 -4.43
N SER A 370 5.60 -2.14 -5.59
CA SER A 370 5.14 -3.47 -6.00
C SER A 370 6.24 -4.26 -6.72
N SER A 371 6.52 -5.46 -6.23
CA SER A 371 7.48 -6.38 -6.83
C SER A 371 7.00 -6.98 -8.16
N ALA A 372 5.71 -6.84 -8.48
CA ALA A 372 5.15 -7.22 -9.78
C ALA A 372 5.47 -6.21 -10.90
N THR A 373 5.97 -5.01 -10.54
CA THR A 373 6.22 -3.91 -11.48
C THR A 373 7.61 -3.32 -11.26
N MET A 374 8.64 -4.15 -11.38
CA MET A 374 10.05 -3.77 -11.31
C MET A 374 10.49 -3.07 -12.60
N ALA A 375 10.54 -1.74 -12.58
CA ALA A 375 10.93 -0.92 -13.71
C ALA A 375 12.45 -0.82 -13.84
N PHE A 376 12.95 -0.90 -15.07
CA PHE A 376 14.34 -0.63 -15.46
C PHE A 376 14.38 0.59 -16.37
N VAL A 377 15.01 1.67 -15.92
CA VAL A 377 15.18 2.92 -16.66
C VAL A 377 16.57 2.97 -17.24
N ALA A 378 16.69 3.24 -18.53
CA ALA A 378 17.99 3.35 -19.19
C ALA A 378 18.73 4.63 -18.76
N LEU A 379 20.04 4.52 -18.53
CA LEU A 379 20.94 5.63 -18.30
C LEU A 379 22.07 5.58 -19.32
N THR A 380 22.24 6.67 -20.07
CA THR A 380 23.33 6.83 -21.04
C THR A 380 24.36 7.78 -20.44
N ARG A 381 25.62 7.38 -20.36
CA ARG A 381 26.70 8.22 -19.84
C ARG A 381 26.88 9.44 -20.74
N VAL A 382 27.12 10.60 -20.13
CA VAL A 382 27.40 11.87 -20.81
C VAL A 382 28.82 12.31 -20.45
N GLY A 383 29.66 12.44 -21.47
CA GLY A 383 31.11 12.60 -21.33
C GLY A 383 31.82 11.26 -21.18
#